data_AF-A0A5C8A564-F1
#
_entry.id   AF-A0A5C8A564-F1
#
_cell.length_a   1.000
_cell.length_b   1.000
_cell.length_c   1.000
_cell.angle_alpha   90.00
_cell.angle_beta   90.00
_cell.angle_gamma   90.00
#
_symmetry.space_group_name_H-M   'P 1'
#
loop_
_entity.id
_entity.type
_entity.pdbx_description
1 polymer ?
#
loop_
_entity_poly.entity_id
_entity_poly.type
_entity_poly.pdbx_seq_one_letter_code
_entity_poly.pdbx_strand_id
1 'polypeptide(L)'
;MRSILPLLALLMPLAVGAQAAQNEARQRTSPVADPCQGGWSIPVVAAQHGDKEQDALPQLDAAQRLDELRQERNAALALNGGMIPPADRARLVGLSDALNAVAPHSFEAHMARYYTLFPAPAAFDHLEEAVAQNADREELIAPRLVAAARKNNTNELALRAKEMKARGRIAPALYAVANDMLASVEPGAVLIAAGEMDAYPLWVEQFANGKHRDLLVVDHRLLMDPTYRTSIWARANARGAVAGEADFVAALAGATTRPVYLSLALGSTTLAPLKDRLYITGMALRLSDRPVDNIPLLGSRWDRLKKPMDAGPLSKNYLVPGAVLLTHYRANGAETQAARLEHELRSMARALGATNDLVKSGILQH
;
A
#
# COMPACT_ATOMS: atom_id res chain seq x y z
N MET A 1 63.12 -35.35 46.06
CA MET A 1 64.21 -34.65 45.34
C MET A 1 63.60 -33.87 44.18
N ARG A 2 63.79 -32.54 44.18
CA ARG A 2 63.91 -31.59 43.06
C ARG A 2 62.88 -31.70 41.90
N SER A 3 61.96 -30.73 41.77
CA SER A 3 62.08 -29.52 40.90
C SER A 3 61.35 -29.76 39.56
N ILE A 4 60.64 -28.87 38.87
CA ILE A 4 60.49 -27.40 38.79
C ILE A 4 59.15 -27.15 38.03
N LEU A 5 58.37 -26.12 38.39
CA LEU A 5 57.39 -25.44 37.52
C LEU A 5 58.14 -24.33 36.73
N PRO A 6 57.77 -23.88 35.51
CA PRO A 6 56.46 -23.24 35.29
C PRO A 6 55.91 -23.20 33.83
N LEU A 7 54.73 -22.56 33.69
CA LEU A 7 54.25 -21.74 32.56
C LEU A 7 53.86 -22.43 31.22
N LEU A 8 52.55 -22.46 30.92
CA LEU A 8 52.00 -21.65 29.83
C LEU A 8 50.45 -21.63 29.91
N ALA A 9 49.90 -20.50 30.30
CA ALA A 9 48.54 -20.12 29.95
C ALA A 9 48.59 -19.53 28.53
N LEU A 10 47.86 -20.12 27.58
CA LEU A 10 47.55 -19.44 26.33
C LEU A 10 46.04 -19.52 26.06
N LEU A 11 45.45 -18.34 26.19
CA LEU A 11 44.14 -17.92 25.72
C LEU A 11 43.78 -18.49 24.33
N MET A 12 42.61 -19.12 24.24
CA MET A 12 41.82 -19.11 23.00
C MET A 12 40.44 -18.53 23.29
N PRO A 13 40.13 -17.33 22.77
CA PRO A 13 38.77 -16.91 22.49
C PRO A 13 38.67 -16.64 20.99
N LEU A 14 38.50 -17.68 20.17
CA LEU A 14 38.30 -17.51 18.72
C LEU A 14 37.26 -18.49 18.21
N ALA A 15 36.00 -18.27 18.59
CA ALA A 15 34.86 -18.87 17.88
C ALA A 15 33.56 -18.06 18.02
N VAL A 16 33.45 -17.15 19.00
CA VAL A 16 32.21 -16.37 19.20
C VAL A 16 32.21 -15.07 18.36
N GLY A 17 33.38 -14.54 18.01
CA GLY A 17 33.50 -13.30 17.23
C GLY A 17 33.21 -13.44 15.73
N ALA A 18 33.44 -14.62 15.13
CA ALA A 18 33.24 -14.84 13.70
C ALA A 18 31.74 -14.93 13.34
N GLN A 19 30.92 -15.56 14.18
CA GLN A 19 29.47 -15.61 13.98
C GLN A 19 28.80 -14.25 14.18
N ALA A 20 29.28 -13.45 15.14
CA ALA A 20 28.77 -12.09 15.38
C ALA A 20 29.21 -11.11 14.28
N ALA A 21 30.46 -11.22 13.79
CA ALA A 21 30.97 -10.41 12.69
C ALA A 21 30.39 -10.82 11.31
N GLN A 22 29.96 -12.07 11.14
CA GLN A 22 29.20 -12.51 9.96
C GLN A 22 27.71 -12.17 10.04
N ASN A 23 27.10 -12.09 11.22
CA ASN A 23 25.76 -11.52 11.39
C ASN A 23 25.74 -9.98 11.26
N GLU A 24 26.89 -9.33 11.46
CA GLU A 24 27.17 -7.97 10.99
C GLU A 24 27.58 -7.92 9.51
N ALA A 25 27.24 -8.93 8.69
CA ALA A 25 27.13 -8.76 7.25
C ALA A 25 26.03 -7.73 6.98
N ARG A 26 26.45 -6.46 7.09
CA ARG A 26 25.77 -5.19 6.85
C ARG A 26 24.27 -5.36 6.66
N GLN A 27 23.49 -5.02 7.69
CA GLN A 27 22.10 -4.59 7.49
C GLN A 27 22.10 -3.50 6.42
N ARG A 28 21.90 -3.90 5.17
CA ARG A 28 21.85 -3.00 4.03
C ARG A 28 20.54 -2.26 4.17
N THR A 29 20.63 -0.96 4.40
CA THR A 29 19.50 -0.06 4.20
C THR A 29 19.40 0.20 2.70
N SER A 30 18.37 -0.36 2.05
CA SER A 30 18.11 -0.01 0.65
C SER A 30 17.71 1.48 0.58
N PRO A 31 18.32 2.26 -0.33
CA PRO A 31 17.95 3.66 -0.55
C PRO A 31 16.57 3.81 -1.20
N VAL A 32 16.00 2.73 -1.73
CA VAL A 32 14.70 2.77 -2.42
C VAL A 32 13.57 2.65 -1.41
N ALA A 33 12.82 3.74 -1.28
CA ALA A 33 11.57 3.78 -0.53
C ALA A 33 10.44 3.19 -1.39
N ASP A 34 9.65 2.27 -0.83
CA ASP A 34 8.40 1.82 -1.46
C ASP A 34 7.33 2.94 -1.40
N PRO A 35 6.21 2.84 -2.15
CA PRO A 35 5.18 3.88 -2.12
C PRO A 35 4.60 4.10 -0.73
N CYS A 36 4.41 3.06 0.09
CA CYS A 36 3.99 3.27 1.50
C CYS A 36 5.00 4.05 2.36
N GLN A 37 6.25 4.19 1.91
CA GLN A 37 7.36 4.88 2.58
C GLN A 37 7.63 6.28 2.00
N GLY A 38 6.84 6.76 1.04
CA GLY A 38 7.08 8.03 0.34
C GLY A 38 7.67 7.89 -1.06
N GLY A 39 7.86 6.66 -1.56
CA GLY A 39 8.41 6.37 -2.89
C GLY A 39 7.43 6.61 -4.06
N TRP A 40 6.51 7.56 -3.95
CA TRP A 40 5.50 7.87 -4.97
C TRP A 40 5.91 9.01 -5.92
N SER A 41 7.04 9.68 -5.65
CA SER A 41 7.59 10.69 -6.57
C SER A 41 8.35 9.99 -7.69
N ILE A 42 8.12 10.43 -8.93
CA ILE A 42 8.88 9.95 -10.08
C ILE A 42 10.33 10.42 -9.91
N PRO A 43 11.33 9.51 -9.85
CA PRO A 43 12.73 9.92 -9.81
C PRO A 43 13.07 10.71 -11.06
N VAL A 44 13.78 11.84 -10.92
CA VAL A 44 14.23 12.71 -12.03
C VAL A 44 15.02 11.93 -13.11
N VAL A 45 15.64 10.80 -12.75
CA VAL A 45 16.43 9.94 -13.63
C VAL A 45 15.56 9.20 -14.67
N ALA A 46 14.29 8.93 -14.37
CA ALA A 46 13.35 8.33 -15.32
C ALA A 46 13.00 9.27 -16.48
N ALA A 47 13.20 10.58 -16.31
CA ALA A 47 12.97 11.59 -17.35
C ALA A 47 14.18 11.83 -18.27
N GLN A 48 15.33 11.20 -18.02
CA GLN A 48 16.59 11.46 -18.76
C GLN A 48 17.12 10.29 -19.59
N HIS A 49 16.37 9.20 -19.76
CA HIS A 49 16.74 8.14 -20.71
C HIS A 49 16.34 8.49 -22.16
N GLY A 50 16.45 9.77 -22.53
CA GLY A 50 16.48 10.22 -23.91
C GLY A 50 17.93 10.43 -24.32
N ASP A 51 18.37 9.63 -25.30
CA ASP A 51 19.54 9.84 -26.15
C ASP A 51 20.81 10.38 -25.47
N LYS A 52 21.54 9.53 -24.74
CA LYS A 52 22.99 9.71 -24.53
C LYS A 52 23.74 8.40 -24.66
N GLU A 53 24.88 8.51 -25.33
CA GLU A 53 25.76 7.44 -25.83
C GLU A 53 26.19 6.41 -24.77
N GLN A 54 26.42 5.20 -25.28
CA GLN A 54 26.94 4.03 -24.58
C GLN A 54 28.40 4.23 -24.15
N ASP A 55 28.61 4.92 -23.03
CA ASP A 55 29.77 4.61 -22.19
C ASP A 55 29.44 3.40 -21.32
N ALA A 56 30.42 2.51 -21.11
CA ALA A 56 30.23 1.27 -20.36
C ALA A 56 29.75 1.55 -18.94
N LEU A 57 28.42 1.49 -18.75
CA LEU A 57 27.78 1.65 -17.44
C LEU A 57 28.42 0.65 -16.46
N PRO A 58 28.78 1.08 -15.23
CA PRO A 58 29.33 0.19 -14.24
C PRO A 58 28.39 -1.00 -14.02
N GLN A 59 28.96 -2.21 -14.01
CA GLN A 59 28.20 -3.44 -13.84
C GLN A 59 27.53 -3.41 -12.46
N LEU A 60 26.20 -3.25 -12.43
CA LEU A 60 25.43 -3.24 -11.20
C LEU A 60 25.53 -4.60 -10.50
N ASP A 61 25.76 -4.59 -9.18
CA ASP A 61 25.65 -5.79 -8.36
C ASP A 61 24.18 -6.24 -8.19
N ALA A 62 23.95 -7.44 -7.65
CA ALA A 62 22.61 -7.99 -7.47
C ALA A 62 21.70 -7.06 -6.64
N ALA A 63 22.32 -6.42 -5.65
CA ALA A 63 21.69 -5.52 -4.71
C ALA A 63 21.17 -4.25 -5.40
N GLN A 64 22.00 -3.64 -6.25
CA GLN A 64 21.68 -2.45 -7.04
C GLN A 64 20.66 -2.74 -8.12
N ARG A 65 20.70 -3.94 -8.74
CA ARG A 65 19.69 -4.38 -9.73
C ARG A 65 18.31 -4.57 -9.11
N LEU A 66 18.22 -5.07 -7.88
CA LEU A 66 16.94 -5.12 -7.16
C LEU A 66 16.42 -3.71 -6.89
N ASP A 67 17.29 -2.79 -6.50
CA ASP A 67 16.92 -1.39 -6.27
C ASP A 67 16.39 -0.73 -7.57
N GLU A 68 17.06 -0.96 -8.70
CA GLU A 68 16.61 -0.50 -10.02
C GLU A 68 15.21 -1.03 -10.35
N LEU A 69 14.97 -2.33 -10.19
CA LEU A 69 13.65 -2.92 -10.42
C LEU A 69 12.57 -2.28 -9.52
N ARG A 70 12.89 -2.05 -8.24
CA ARG A 70 11.95 -1.40 -7.30
C ARG A 70 11.68 0.06 -7.67
N GLN A 71 12.69 0.81 -8.13
CA GLN A 71 12.50 2.18 -8.62
C GLN A 71 11.60 2.21 -9.85
N GLU A 72 11.83 1.33 -10.82
CA GLU A 72 11.02 1.20 -12.03
C GLU A 72 9.57 0.82 -11.71
N ARG A 73 9.38 -0.11 -10.76
CA ARG A 73 8.04 -0.47 -10.26
C ARG A 73 7.34 0.77 -9.67
N ASN A 74 8.04 1.53 -8.84
CA ASN A 74 7.46 2.70 -8.19
C ASN A 74 7.11 3.81 -9.19
N ALA A 75 7.95 4.02 -10.20
CA ALA A 75 7.68 4.95 -11.29
C ALA A 75 6.42 4.54 -12.07
N ALA A 76 6.30 3.25 -12.43
CA ALA A 76 5.11 2.72 -13.11
C ALA A 76 3.84 2.94 -12.28
N LEU A 77 3.88 2.64 -10.97
CA LEU A 77 2.75 2.87 -10.07
C LEU A 77 2.39 4.36 -9.97
N ALA A 78 3.38 5.25 -9.85
CA ALA A 78 3.15 6.68 -9.74
C ALA A 78 2.52 7.28 -11.01
N LEU A 79 2.98 6.84 -12.19
CA LEU A 79 2.49 7.33 -13.48
C LEU A 79 1.09 6.81 -13.82
N ASN A 80 0.74 5.61 -13.37
CA ASN A 80 -0.46 4.91 -13.81
C ASN A 80 -1.49 4.72 -12.69
N GLY A 81 -1.54 5.63 -11.71
CA GLY A 81 -2.58 5.64 -10.67
C GLY A 81 -2.59 4.38 -9.81
N GLY A 82 -1.42 3.84 -9.49
CA GLY A 82 -1.25 2.62 -8.68
C GLY A 82 -1.36 1.31 -9.47
N MET A 83 -1.47 1.37 -10.79
CA MET A 83 -1.46 0.21 -11.68
C MET A 83 -0.09 0.01 -12.34
N ILE A 84 0.20 -1.21 -12.77
CA ILE A 84 1.38 -1.52 -13.60
C ILE A 84 0.87 -2.03 -14.96
N PRO A 85 0.88 -1.19 -16.01
CA PRO A 85 0.49 -1.57 -17.36
C PRO A 85 1.30 -2.74 -17.93
N PRO A 86 0.82 -3.42 -18.98
CA PRO A 86 1.52 -4.56 -19.59
C PRO A 86 2.95 -4.26 -20.05
N ALA A 87 3.21 -3.07 -20.62
CA ALA A 87 4.55 -2.68 -21.07
C ALA A 87 5.53 -2.52 -19.90
N ASP A 88 5.12 -1.83 -18.84
CA ASP A 88 5.91 -1.67 -17.62
C ASP A 88 6.12 -3.03 -16.93
N ARG A 89 5.10 -3.91 -16.93
CA ARG A 89 5.24 -5.28 -16.43
C ARG A 89 6.29 -6.07 -17.21
N ALA A 90 6.30 -5.98 -18.53
CA ALA A 90 7.31 -6.64 -19.36
C ALA A 90 8.73 -6.12 -19.05
N ARG A 91 8.88 -4.81 -18.84
CA ARG A 91 10.15 -4.20 -18.40
C ARG A 91 10.61 -4.76 -17.05
N LEU A 92 9.72 -4.83 -16.06
CA LEU A 92 10.05 -5.40 -14.74
C LEU A 92 10.44 -6.87 -14.82
N VAL A 93 9.77 -7.66 -15.67
CA VAL A 93 10.15 -9.06 -15.92
C VAL A 93 11.55 -9.14 -16.52
N GLY A 94 11.88 -8.31 -17.50
CA GLY A 94 13.22 -8.25 -18.09
C GLY A 94 14.32 -7.92 -17.06
N LEU A 95 14.07 -6.95 -16.17
CA LEU A 95 14.99 -6.61 -15.07
C LEU A 95 15.16 -7.79 -14.10
N SER A 96 14.07 -8.47 -13.76
CA SER A 96 14.11 -9.65 -12.89
C SER A 96 14.86 -10.81 -13.53
N ASP A 97 14.71 -11.03 -14.84
CA ASP A 97 15.41 -12.09 -15.57
C ASP A 97 16.91 -11.79 -15.64
N ALA A 98 17.29 -10.54 -15.93
CA ALA A 98 18.67 -10.09 -15.94
C ALA A 98 19.35 -10.25 -14.57
N LEU A 99 18.65 -9.91 -13.48
CA LEU A 99 19.13 -10.14 -12.12
C LEU A 99 19.32 -11.63 -11.82
N ASN A 100 18.33 -12.46 -12.18
CA ASN A 100 18.40 -13.90 -11.96
C ASN A 100 19.52 -14.58 -12.77
N ALA A 101 19.90 -14.04 -13.93
CA ALA A 101 21.02 -14.55 -14.72
C ALA A 101 22.39 -14.30 -14.04
N VAL A 102 22.53 -13.19 -13.31
CA VAL A 102 23.79 -12.81 -12.66
C VAL A 102 23.91 -13.40 -11.26
N ALA A 103 22.80 -13.47 -10.52
CA ALA A 103 22.76 -13.96 -9.14
C ALA A 103 21.59 -14.93 -8.94
N PRO A 104 21.60 -16.11 -9.59
CA PRO A 104 20.51 -17.08 -9.50
C PRO A 104 20.34 -17.55 -8.05
N HIS A 105 19.09 -17.77 -7.65
CA HIS A 105 18.71 -18.21 -6.30
C HIS A 105 19.18 -17.28 -5.16
N SER A 106 19.63 -16.06 -5.46
CA SER A 106 19.96 -15.08 -4.44
C SER A 106 18.69 -14.47 -3.82
N PHE A 107 18.82 -13.93 -2.62
CA PHE A 107 17.77 -13.14 -1.96
C PHE A 107 17.19 -12.10 -2.92
N GLU A 108 18.07 -11.38 -3.63
CA GLU A 108 17.70 -10.34 -4.57
C GLU A 108 16.88 -10.89 -5.75
N ALA A 109 17.28 -12.04 -6.32
CA ALA A 109 16.54 -12.69 -7.39
C ALA A 109 15.15 -13.16 -6.93
N HIS A 110 15.03 -13.72 -5.73
CA HIS A 110 13.74 -14.10 -5.14
C HIS A 110 12.84 -12.88 -4.88
N MET A 111 13.39 -11.79 -4.35
CA MET A 111 12.63 -10.55 -4.15
C MET A 111 12.17 -9.92 -5.47
N ALA A 112 13.01 -9.93 -6.50
CA ALA A 112 12.62 -9.46 -7.84
C ALA A 112 11.46 -10.29 -8.43
N ARG A 113 11.51 -11.62 -8.27
CA ARG A 113 10.41 -12.51 -8.67
C ARG A 113 9.14 -12.26 -7.85
N TYR A 114 9.25 -12.01 -6.55
CA TYR A 114 8.10 -11.60 -5.73
C TYR A 114 7.43 -10.34 -6.32
N TYR A 115 8.18 -9.26 -6.55
CA TYR A 115 7.59 -8.00 -7.04
C TYR A 115 6.98 -8.12 -8.44
N THR A 116 7.58 -8.92 -9.33
CA THR A 116 7.10 -9.10 -10.72
C THR A 116 5.87 -10.00 -10.82
N LEU A 117 5.83 -11.07 -10.01
CA LEU A 117 4.72 -12.01 -9.99
C LEU A 117 3.56 -11.54 -9.12
N PHE A 118 3.79 -10.66 -8.14
CA PHE A 118 2.75 -10.15 -7.25
C PHE A 118 1.58 -9.57 -8.08
N PRO A 119 0.31 -9.92 -7.75
CA PRO A 119 -0.15 -10.64 -6.56
C PRO A 119 -0.33 -12.17 -6.70
N ALA A 120 0.30 -12.82 -7.69
CA ALA A 120 0.09 -14.24 -7.95
C ALA A 120 0.49 -15.12 -6.76
N PRO A 121 -0.21 -16.25 -6.50
CA PRO A 121 0.19 -17.19 -5.46
C PRO A 121 1.67 -17.56 -5.51
N ALA A 122 2.22 -17.77 -6.72
CA ALA A 122 3.63 -18.09 -6.95
C ALA A 122 4.61 -16.99 -6.50
N ALA A 123 4.18 -15.72 -6.43
CA ALA A 123 5.02 -14.65 -5.88
C ALA A 123 5.39 -14.94 -4.41
N PHE A 124 4.45 -15.50 -3.66
CA PHE A 124 4.65 -15.78 -2.24
C PHE A 124 5.60 -16.97 -2.01
N ASP A 125 5.72 -17.90 -2.95
CA ASP A 125 6.73 -18.96 -2.86
C ASP A 125 8.15 -18.35 -2.91
N HIS A 126 8.36 -17.39 -3.81
CA HIS A 126 9.63 -16.64 -3.84
C HIS A 126 9.85 -15.80 -2.58
N LEU A 127 8.79 -15.27 -1.96
CA LEU A 127 8.92 -14.57 -0.69
C LEU A 127 9.42 -15.50 0.42
N GLU A 128 8.88 -16.72 0.53
CA GLU A 128 9.33 -17.67 1.55
C GLU A 128 10.80 -18.06 1.34
N GLU A 129 11.25 -18.24 0.10
CA GLU A 129 12.67 -18.48 -0.23
C GLU A 129 13.57 -17.30 0.17
N ALA A 130 13.15 -16.06 -0.09
CA ALA A 130 13.89 -14.87 0.35
C ALA A 130 13.98 -14.78 1.89
N VAL A 131 12.88 -15.10 2.59
CA VAL A 131 12.85 -15.16 4.06
C VAL A 131 13.82 -16.22 4.60
N ALA A 132 13.90 -17.39 3.96
CA ALA A 132 14.78 -18.49 4.37
C ALA A 132 16.27 -18.12 4.28
N GLN A 133 16.63 -17.24 3.34
CA GLN A 133 18.02 -16.79 3.16
C GLN A 133 18.42 -15.69 4.15
N ASN A 134 17.56 -14.69 4.36
CA ASN A 134 17.83 -13.60 5.29
C ASN A 134 16.54 -12.93 5.79
N ALA A 135 16.01 -13.43 6.90
CA ALA A 135 14.73 -13.02 7.45
C ALA A 135 14.68 -11.58 8.02
N ASP A 136 15.85 -10.95 8.23
CA ASP A 136 15.96 -9.64 8.89
C ASP A 136 16.02 -8.44 7.92
N ARG A 137 16.05 -8.71 6.60
CA ARG A 137 16.09 -7.69 5.54
C ARG A 137 14.86 -6.79 5.56
N GLU A 138 15.09 -5.48 5.42
CA GLU A 138 14.00 -4.48 5.44
C GLU A 138 13.01 -4.67 4.29
N GLU A 139 13.49 -5.16 3.14
CA GLU A 139 12.69 -5.44 1.96
C GLU A 139 11.61 -6.50 2.21
N LEU A 140 11.72 -7.30 3.28
CA LEU A 140 10.74 -8.31 3.65
C LEU A 140 9.60 -7.78 4.53
N ILE A 141 9.74 -6.61 5.16
CA ILE A 141 8.80 -6.15 6.19
C ILE A 141 7.37 -6.03 5.63
N ALA A 142 7.20 -5.28 4.54
CA ALA A 142 5.90 -5.11 3.89
C ALA A 142 5.39 -6.42 3.23
N PRO A 143 6.19 -7.17 2.46
CA PRO A 143 5.77 -8.47 1.91
C PRO A 143 5.28 -9.47 2.96
N ARG A 144 5.93 -9.55 4.13
CA ARG A 144 5.49 -10.45 5.21
C ARG A 144 4.18 -10.01 5.84
N LEU A 145 3.93 -8.70 5.96
CA LEU A 145 2.62 -8.16 6.37
C LEU A 145 1.52 -8.60 5.38
N VAL A 146 1.78 -8.46 4.08
CA VAL A 146 0.87 -8.88 3.01
C VAL A 146 0.63 -10.38 3.03
N ALA A 147 1.68 -11.19 3.20
CA ALA A 147 1.57 -12.64 3.29
C ALA A 147 0.71 -13.08 4.49
N ALA A 148 0.87 -12.42 5.64
CA ALA A 148 0.04 -12.66 6.81
C ALA A 148 -1.43 -12.31 6.57
N ALA A 149 -1.70 -11.17 5.90
CA ALA A 149 -3.05 -10.77 5.51
C ALA A 149 -3.67 -11.76 4.51
N ARG A 150 -2.92 -12.18 3.47
CA ARG A 150 -3.32 -13.17 2.47
C ARG A 150 -3.70 -14.51 3.10
N LYS A 151 -2.90 -15.00 4.05
CA LYS A 151 -3.15 -16.25 4.79
C LYS A 151 -4.27 -16.10 5.83
N ASN A 152 -4.82 -14.90 6.00
CA ASN A 152 -5.82 -14.58 7.02
C ASN A 152 -5.38 -14.99 8.45
N ASN A 153 -4.08 -14.96 8.72
CA ASN A 153 -3.54 -15.31 10.03
C ASN A 153 -3.48 -14.03 10.89
N THR A 154 -4.48 -13.82 11.74
CA THR A 154 -4.62 -12.59 12.54
C THR A 154 -3.51 -12.42 13.58
N ASN A 155 -2.96 -13.52 14.10
CA ASN A 155 -1.84 -13.49 15.04
C ASN A 155 -0.56 -13.06 14.33
N GLU A 156 -0.26 -13.65 13.17
CA GLU A 156 0.88 -13.25 12.36
C GLU A 156 0.71 -11.82 11.85
N LEU A 157 -0.50 -11.44 11.43
CA LEU A 157 -0.80 -10.08 11.01
C LEU A 157 -0.59 -9.07 12.15
N ALA A 158 -0.90 -9.44 13.40
CA ALA A 158 -0.58 -8.63 14.57
C ALA A 158 0.91 -8.46 14.82
N LEU A 159 1.68 -9.54 14.67
CA LEU A 159 3.13 -9.52 14.78
C LEU A 159 3.75 -8.63 13.69
N ARG A 160 3.36 -8.84 12.42
CA ARG A 160 3.89 -8.09 11.28
C ARG A 160 3.44 -6.65 11.25
N ALA A 161 2.23 -6.33 11.73
CA ALA A 161 1.80 -4.95 11.89
C ALA A 161 2.66 -4.19 12.90
N LYS A 162 3.05 -4.82 14.03
CA LYS A 162 3.98 -4.22 15.00
C LYS A 162 5.36 -4.01 14.40
N GLU A 163 5.85 -4.97 13.62
CA GLU A 163 7.11 -4.85 12.89
C GLU A 163 7.06 -3.71 11.85
N MET A 164 6.00 -3.65 11.04
CA MET A 164 5.76 -2.59 10.06
C MET A 164 5.71 -1.21 10.72
N LYS A 165 5.08 -1.11 11.90
CA LYS A 165 5.07 0.14 12.68
C LYS A 165 6.47 0.56 13.12
N ALA A 166 7.28 -0.39 13.57
CA ALA A 166 8.60 -0.12 14.15
C ALA A 166 9.67 0.14 13.08
N ARG A 167 9.64 -0.62 11.97
CA ARG A 167 10.71 -0.68 10.98
C ARG A 167 10.26 -0.44 9.54
N GLY A 168 8.96 -0.49 9.27
CA GLY A 168 8.40 -0.41 7.91
C GLY A 168 8.44 0.97 7.28
N ARG A 169 8.81 2.02 8.04
CA ARG A 169 8.97 3.41 7.56
C ARG A 169 7.74 3.95 6.82
N ILE A 170 6.53 3.56 7.22
CA ILE A 170 5.29 4.12 6.66
C ILE A 170 5.32 5.64 6.82
N ALA A 171 5.10 6.35 5.71
CA ALA A 171 5.09 7.81 5.72
C ALA A 171 4.03 8.32 6.72
N PRO A 172 4.38 9.25 7.64
CA PRO A 172 3.47 9.68 8.72
C PRO A 172 2.08 10.13 8.26
N ALA A 173 2.02 10.83 7.12
CA ALA A 173 0.79 11.30 6.50
C ALA A 173 -0.18 10.15 6.14
N LEU A 174 0.32 8.96 5.79
CA LEU A 174 -0.52 7.81 5.49
C LEU A 174 -1.24 7.24 6.72
N TYR A 175 -0.69 7.41 7.93
CA TYR A 175 -1.43 7.11 9.15
C TYR A 175 -2.59 8.09 9.36
N ALA A 176 -2.42 9.37 9.03
CA ALA A 176 -3.53 10.32 9.07
C ALA A 176 -4.62 9.94 8.07
N VAL A 177 -4.25 9.54 6.84
CA VAL A 177 -5.20 9.00 5.84
C VAL A 177 -5.92 7.76 6.37
N ALA A 178 -5.20 6.79 6.93
CA ALA A 178 -5.81 5.58 7.47
C ALA A 178 -6.82 5.90 8.60
N ASN A 179 -6.49 6.82 9.51
CA ASN A 179 -7.43 7.24 10.55
C ASN A 179 -8.67 7.94 9.96
N ASP A 180 -8.50 8.79 8.95
CA ASP A 180 -9.60 9.44 8.23
C ASP A 180 -10.49 8.41 7.50
N MET A 181 -9.90 7.38 6.89
CA MET A 181 -10.63 6.26 6.28
C MET A 181 -11.43 5.46 7.31
N LEU A 182 -10.83 5.12 8.46
CA LEU A 182 -11.52 4.42 9.55
C LEU A 182 -12.68 5.26 10.13
N ALA A 183 -12.51 6.59 10.20
CA ALA A 183 -13.58 7.50 10.62
C ALA A 183 -14.70 7.67 9.57
N SER A 184 -14.47 7.20 8.34
CA SER A 184 -15.39 7.36 7.20
C SER A 184 -16.30 6.15 6.96
N VAL A 185 -16.22 5.10 7.79
CA VAL A 185 -17.02 3.87 7.67
C VAL A 185 -17.83 3.60 8.94
N GLU A 186 -18.93 2.82 8.86
CA GLU A 186 -19.63 2.39 10.09
C GLU A 186 -18.91 1.22 10.78
N PRO A 187 -19.19 0.99 12.09
CA PRO A 187 -18.72 -0.18 12.79
C PRO A 187 -19.07 -1.50 12.09
N GLY A 188 -18.18 -2.47 12.17
CA GLY A 188 -18.33 -3.79 11.57
C GLY A 188 -18.30 -3.81 10.05
N ALA A 189 -17.94 -2.72 9.37
CA ALA A 189 -17.84 -2.68 7.93
C ALA A 189 -16.74 -3.60 7.36
N VAL A 190 -16.84 -3.90 6.07
CA VAL A 190 -15.77 -4.39 5.21
C VAL A 190 -15.27 -3.20 4.38
N LEU A 191 -13.98 -2.93 4.40
CA LEU A 191 -13.34 -1.86 3.63
C LEU A 191 -12.38 -2.46 2.60
N ILE A 192 -12.70 -2.30 1.32
CA ILE A 192 -11.86 -2.68 0.19
C ILE A 192 -10.84 -1.56 -0.04
N ALA A 193 -9.59 -1.83 0.29
CA ALA A 193 -8.44 -0.95 0.11
C ALA A 193 -7.74 -1.24 -1.24
N ALA A 194 -7.08 -0.23 -1.81
CA ALA A 194 -6.47 -0.32 -3.13
C ALA A 194 -5.09 -0.99 -3.13
N GLY A 195 -4.33 -0.90 -2.02
CA GLY A 195 -3.05 -1.57 -1.90
C GLY A 195 -2.14 -1.01 -0.80
N GLU A 196 -0.87 -0.80 -1.13
CA GLU A 196 0.16 -0.56 -0.10
C GLU A 196 0.03 0.77 0.63
N MET A 197 -0.46 1.82 -0.04
CA MET A 197 -0.58 3.14 0.55
C MET A 197 -1.78 3.28 1.50
N ASP A 198 -2.81 2.43 1.39
CA ASP A 198 -3.98 2.46 2.27
C ASP A 198 -4.11 1.19 3.14
N ALA A 199 -4.02 -0.01 2.57
CA ALA A 199 -4.19 -1.26 3.32
C ALA A 199 -3.13 -1.42 4.44
N TYR A 200 -1.88 -1.06 4.18
CA TYR A 200 -0.80 -1.27 5.17
C TYR A 200 -0.95 -0.37 6.40
N PRO A 201 -1.10 0.97 6.27
CA PRO A 201 -1.33 1.82 7.44
C PRO A 201 -2.66 1.46 8.14
N LEU A 202 -3.70 1.05 7.40
CA LEU A 202 -4.93 0.53 8.00
C LEU A 202 -4.68 -0.72 8.87
N TRP A 203 -3.96 -1.72 8.35
CA TRP A 203 -3.62 -2.90 9.14
C TRP A 203 -2.72 -2.55 10.32
N VAL A 204 -1.79 -1.61 10.20
CA VAL A 204 -0.98 -1.17 11.35
C VAL A 204 -1.85 -0.52 12.42
N GLU A 205 -2.75 0.38 12.05
CA GLU A 205 -3.67 1.02 13.00
C GLU A 205 -4.58 0.01 13.69
N GLN A 206 -5.08 -0.98 12.95
CA GLN A 206 -5.88 -2.05 13.52
C GLN A 206 -5.05 -2.96 14.43
N PHE A 207 -3.95 -3.49 13.92
CA PHE A 207 -3.27 -4.64 14.51
C PHE A 207 -2.14 -4.30 15.47
N ALA A 208 -1.46 -3.16 15.28
CA ALA A 208 -0.46 -2.67 16.22
C ALA A 208 -1.04 -1.70 17.26
N ASN A 209 -2.02 -0.87 16.87
CA ASN A 209 -2.59 0.17 17.74
C ASN A 209 -3.98 -0.18 18.31
N GLY A 210 -4.60 -1.28 17.85
CA GLY A 210 -5.87 -1.76 18.40
C GLY A 210 -7.11 -0.95 17.97
N LYS A 211 -7.01 -0.12 16.93
CA LYS A 211 -8.15 0.72 16.49
C LYS A 211 -9.11 -0.09 15.61
N HIS A 212 -10.41 0.10 15.77
CA HIS A 212 -11.44 -0.43 14.86
C HIS A 212 -11.23 -1.91 14.46
N ARG A 213 -10.97 -2.77 15.46
CA ARG A 213 -10.72 -4.22 15.29
C ARG A 213 -11.89 -4.99 14.68
N ASP A 214 -13.07 -4.42 14.77
CA ASP A 214 -14.33 -4.91 14.21
C ASP A 214 -14.37 -4.80 12.68
N LEU A 215 -13.60 -3.89 12.08
CA LEU A 215 -13.56 -3.70 10.63
C LEU A 215 -12.73 -4.78 9.92
N LEU A 216 -13.20 -5.19 8.75
CA LEU A 216 -12.47 -6.09 7.86
C LEU A 216 -11.83 -5.28 6.74
N VAL A 217 -10.52 -5.06 6.80
CA VAL A 217 -9.76 -4.40 5.72
C VAL A 217 -9.27 -5.47 4.74
N VAL A 218 -9.65 -5.31 3.47
CA VAL A 218 -9.35 -6.22 2.36
C VAL A 218 -8.47 -5.50 1.36
N ASP A 219 -7.30 -6.07 1.04
CA ASP A 219 -6.47 -5.56 -0.05
C ASP A 219 -7.02 -6.10 -1.37
N HIS A 220 -7.52 -5.21 -2.24
CA HIS A 220 -8.12 -5.57 -3.52
C HIS A 220 -7.17 -6.42 -4.38
N ARG A 221 -5.86 -6.18 -4.32
CA ARG A 221 -4.86 -6.87 -5.15
C ARG A 221 -4.80 -8.36 -4.82
N LEU A 222 -5.05 -8.72 -3.56
CA LEU A 222 -5.04 -10.11 -3.11
C LEU A 222 -6.30 -10.89 -3.53
N LEU A 223 -7.33 -10.21 -4.04
CA LEU A 223 -8.53 -10.87 -4.56
C LEU A 223 -8.26 -11.74 -5.78
N MET A 224 -7.09 -11.68 -6.40
CA MET A 224 -6.70 -12.65 -7.43
C MET A 224 -6.54 -14.08 -6.87
N ASP A 225 -6.19 -14.22 -5.59
CA ASP A 225 -6.07 -15.53 -4.94
C ASP A 225 -7.46 -16.08 -4.51
N PRO A 226 -7.92 -17.22 -5.06
CA PRO A 226 -9.20 -17.82 -4.68
C PRO A 226 -9.30 -18.21 -3.20
N THR A 227 -8.19 -18.61 -2.57
CA THR A 227 -8.15 -18.94 -1.15
C THR A 227 -8.39 -17.70 -0.31
N TYR A 228 -7.77 -16.57 -0.69
CA TYR A 228 -7.99 -15.29 -0.03
C TYR A 228 -9.45 -14.84 -0.17
N ARG A 229 -10.02 -14.88 -1.39
CA ARG A 229 -11.44 -14.56 -1.62
C ARG A 229 -12.36 -15.38 -0.71
N THR A 230 -12.13 -16.69 -0.63
CA THR A 230 -12.91 -17.60 0.21
C THR A 230 -12.82 -17.22 1.69
N SER A 231 -11.61 -16.91 2.17
CA SER A 231 -11.41 -16.49 3.55
C SER A 231 -12.08 -15.16 3.88
N ILE A 232 -12.03 -14.19 2.96
CA ILE A 232 -12.68 -12.89 3.14
C ILE A 232 -14.19 -13.05 3.11
N TRP A 233 -14.74 -13.88 2.21
CA TRP A 233 -16.16 -14.21 2.15
C TRP A 233 -16.67 -14.74 3.50
N ALA A 234 -15.94 -15.69 4.09
CA ALA A 234 -16.26 -16.22 5.41
C ALA A 234 -16.16 -15.16 6.53
N ARG A 235 -15.09 -14.36 6.57
CA ARG A 235 -14.92 -13.30 7.59
C ARG A 235 -15.94 -12.17 7.48
N ALA A 236 -16.41 -11.91 6.26
CA ALA A 236 -17.49 -10.99 6.01
C ALA A 236 -18.85 -11.58 6.42
N ASN A 237 -18.93 -12.85 6.83
CA ASN A 237 -20.18 -13.55 7.07
C ASN A 237 -21.11 -13.53 5.84
N ALA A 238 -20.52 -13.63 4.65
CA ALA A 238 -21.23 -13.62 3.39
C ALA A 238 -21.84 -15.01 3.09
N ARG A 239 -23.00 -15.02 2.44
CA ARG A 239 -23.76 -16.24 2.11
C ARG A 239 -23.66 -16.57 0.62
N GLY A 240 -23.85 -17.84 0.28
CA GLY A 240 -23.81 -18.30 -1.11
C GLY A 240 -22.39 -18.53 -1.63
N ALA A 241 -22.27 -18.74 -2.95
CA ALA A 241 -21.02 -19.06 -3.60
C ALA A 241 -20.06 -17.87 -3.65
N VAL A 242 -18.77 -18.14 -3.45
CA VAL A 242 -17.71 -17.13 -3.54
C VAL A 242 -17.53 -16.74 -5.01
N ALA A 243 -17.70 -15.45 -5.30
CA ALA A 243 -17.53 -14.92 -6.64
C ALA A 243 -16.05 -14.92 -7.11
N GLY A 244 -15.86 -14.88 -8.43
CA GLY A 244 -14.56 -14.63 -9.05
C GLY A 244 -14.05 -13.22 -8.76
N GLU A 245 -12.78 -12.94 -9.09
CA GLU A 245 -12.12 -11.66 -8.79
C GLU A 245 -12.91 -10.44 -9.28
N ALA A 246 -13.30 -10.42 -10.55
CA ALA A 246 -13.97 -9.27 -11.17
C ALA A 246 -15.30 -8.91 -10.49
N ASP A 247 -16.08 -9.91 -10.07
CA ASP A 247 -17.41 -9.72 -9.48
C ASP A 247 -17.40 -9.71 -7.96
N PHE A 248 -16.25 -9.99 -7.32
CA PHE A 248 -16.15 -10.25 -5.90
C PHE A 248 -16.76 -9.14 -5.04
N VAL A 249 -16.39 -7.90 -5.33
CA VAL A 249 -16.86 -6.72 -4.58
C VAL A 249 -18.38 -6.56 -4.69
N ALA A 250 -18.92 -6.65 -5.91
CA ALA A 250 -20.34 -6.49 -6.16
C ALA A 250 -21.16 -7.60 -5.50
N ALA A 251 -20.70 -8.85 -5.64
CA ALA A 251 -21.33 -10.02 -5.05
C ALA A 251 -21.28 -9.98 -3.52
N LEU A 252 -20.14 -9.57 -2.95
CA LEU A 252 -19.96 -9.46 -1.51
C LEU A 252 -21.01 -8.54 -0.89
N ALA A 253 -21.23 -7.36 -1.48
CA ALA A 253 -22.20 -6.38 -0.98
C ALA A 253 -23.64 -6.92 -0.92
N GLY A 254 -24.02 -7.82 -1.82
CA GLY A 254 -25.33 -8.50 -1.78
C GLY A 254 -25.37 -9.74 -0.88
N ALA A 255 -24.21 -10.31 -0.55
CA ALA A 255 -24.09 -11.57 0.18
C ALA A 255 -23.87 -11.41 1.69
N THR A 256 -23.43 -10.23 2.16
CA THR A 256 -23.23 -9.94 3.58
C THR A 256 -24.23 -8.91 4.13
N THR A 257 -24.49 -8.97 5.43
CA THR A 257 -25.18 -7.90 6.17
C THR A 257 -24.22 -6.80 6.65
N ARG A 258 -22.90 -7.02 6.56
CA ARG A 258 -21.90 -6.01 6.92
C ARG A 258 -21.89 -4.89 5.87
N PRO A 259 -21.85 -3.62 6.27
CA PRO A 259 -21.57 -2.52 5.36
C PRO A 259 -20.33 -2.75 4.50
N VAL A 260 -20.41 -2.57 3.18
CA VAL A 260 -19.26 -2.68 2.29
C VAL A 260 -18.84 -1.29 1.81
N TYR A 261 -17.56 -0.99 1.99
CA TYR A 261 -16.92 0.26 1.62
C TYR A 261 -15.77 0.04 0.66
N LEU A 262 -15.53 1.07 -0.15
CA LEU A 262 -14.47 1.11 -1.13
C LEU A 262 -13.59 2.33 -0.85
N SER A 263 -12.28 2.12 -0.89
CA SER A 263 -11.30 3.21 -0.89
C SER A 263 -11.47 4.07 -2.14
N LEU A 264 -11.37 5.39 -1.97
CA LEU A 264 -11.33 6.34 -3.11
C LEU A 264 -10.09 6.13 -3.99
N ALA A 265 -9.08 5.40 -3.50
CA ALA A 265 -7.87 5.08 -4.24
C ALA A 265 -8.04 3.91 -5.22
N LEU A 266 -9.20 3.25 -5.22
CA LEU A 266 -9.48 2.20 -6.19
C LEU A 266 -9.61 2.81 -7.59
N GLY A 267 -9.02 2.14 -8.58
CA GLY A 267 -9.03 2.60 -9.97
C GLY A 267 -10.43 2.59 -10.59
N SER A 268 -10.57 3.32 -11.70
CA SER A 268 -11.83 3.41 -12.46
C SER A 268 -12.32 2.04 -12.95
N THR A 269 -11.42 1.09 -13.22
CA THR A 269 -11.77 -0.29 -13.60
C THR A 269 -12.61 -0.99 -12.54
N THR A 270 -12.33 -0.74 -11.26
CA THR A 270 -13.09 -1.30 -10.13
C THR A 270 -14.33 -0.47 -9.81
N LEU A 271 -14.23 0.87 -9.85
CA LEU A 271 -15.31 1.76 -9.40
C LEU A 271 -16.39 2.03 -10.46
N ALA A 272 -16.03 2.12 -11.74
CA ALA A 272 -16.97 2.51 -12.80
C ALA A 272 -18.16 1.55 -12.95
N PRO A 273 -18.01 0.21 -12.85
CA PRO A 273 -19.14 -0.71 -12.88
C PRO A 273 -20.12 -0.55 -11.70
N LEU A 274 -19.68 0.10 -10.62
CA LEU A 274 -20.43 0.26 -9.38
C LEU A 274 -21.02 1.66 -9.20
N LYS A 275 -20.68 2.61 -10.08
CA LYS A 275 -20.88 4.06 -9.88
C LYS A 275 -22.27 4.48 -9.37
N ASP A 276 -23.33 3.82 -9.84
CA ASP A 276 -24.72 4.17 -9.51
C ASP A 276 -25.14 3.68 -8.11
N ARG A 277 -24.25 2.96 -7.42
CA ARG A 277 -24.43 2.36 -6.09
C ARG A 277 -23.43 2.91 -5.07
N LEU A 278 -22.63 3.91 -5.44
CA LEU A 278 -21.55 4.46 -4.62
C LEU A 278 -21.96 5.78 -3.98
N TYR A 279 -21.84 5.84 -2.65
CA TYR A 279 -22.17 7.01 -1.86
C TYR A 279 -20.95 7.46 -1.06
N ILE A 280 -20.48 8.70 -1.27
CA ILE A 280 -19.28 9.21 -0.59
C ILE A 280 -19.62 9.56 0.87
N THR A 281 -18.89 8.99 1.82
CA THR A 281 -19.13 9.16 3.27
C THR A 281 -17.93 9.74 4.02
N GLY A 282 -16.92 10.22 3.28
CA GLY A 282 -15.66 10.75 3.76
C GLY A 282 -14.55 10.28 2.82
N MET A 283 -13.49 9.68 3.38
CA MET A 283 -12.42 9.02 2.62
C MET A 283 -12.74 7.59 2.16
N ALA A 284 -14.02 7.25 2.14
CA ALA A 284 -14.53 5.96 1.66
C ALA A 284 -15.87 6.15 0.94
N LEU A 285 -16.19 5.19 0.08
CA LEU A 285 -17.43 5.09 -0.69
C LEU A 285 -18.25 3.93 -0.11
N ARG A 286 -19.46 4.21 0.38
CA ARG A 286 -20.42 3.17 0.74
C ARG A 286 -21.00 2.57 -0.55
N LEU A 287 -20.86 1.25 -0.70
CA LEU A 287 -21.59 0.49 -1.72
C LEU A 287 -22.96 0.07 -1.19
N SER A 288 -24.03 0.41 -1.92
CA SER A 288 -25.41 0.10 -1.52
C SER A 288 -26.34 0.01 -2.72
N ASP A 289 -27.21 -1.01 -2.75
CA ASP A 289 -28.32 -1.12 -3.70
C ASP A 289 -29.51 -0.22 -3.36
N ARG A 290 -29.46 0.42 -2.20
CA ARG A 290 -30.49 1.35 -1.73
C ARG A 290 -29.89 2.75 -1.61
N PRO A 291 -30.67 3.80 -1.92
CA PRO A 291 -30.28 5.17 -1.63
C PRO A 291 -29.77 5.33 -0.20
N VAL A 292 -28.62 5.98 -0.06
CA VAL A 292 -28.05 6.36 1.24
C VAL A 292 -28.11 7.88 1.33
N ASP A 293 -28.70 8.40 2.39
CA ASP A 293 -28.60 9.82 2.71
C ASP A 293 -27.21 10.12 3.31
N ASN A 294 -26.22 10.17 2.43
CA ASN A 294 -24.81 10.27 2.82
C ASN A 294 -24.34 11.70 3.06
N ILE A 295 -25.09 12.72 2.62
CA ILE A 295 -24.62 14.11 2.67
C ILE A 295 -24.51 14.67 4.09
N PRO A 296 -25.51 14.53 4.98
CA PRO A 296 -25.37 14.98 6.37
C PRO A 296 -24.22 14.29 7.09
N LEU A 297 -24.06 12.98 6.84
CA LEU A 297 -22.98 12.18 7.39
C LEU A 297 -21.61 12.68 6.91
N LEU A 298 -21.47 12.90 5.60
CA LEU A 298 -20.26 13.42 4.97
C LEU A 298 -19.90 14.80 5.53
N GLY A 299 -20.88 15.71 5.66
CA GLY A 299 -20.66 17.04 6.24
C GLY A 299 -20.14 16.97 7.67
N SER A 300 -20.76 16.14 8.52
CA SER A 300 -20.33 15.97 9.92
C SER A 300 -18.93 15.39 10.09
N ARG A 301 -18.50 14.57 9.12
CA ARG A 301 -17.18 13.93 9.10
C ARG A 301 -16.12 14.85 8.52
N TRP A 302 -16.44 15.61 7.47
CA TRP A 302 -15.51 16.49 6.76
C TRP A 302 -14.69 17.37 7.70
N ASP A 303 -15.36 18.00 8.65
CA ASP A 303 -14.73 18.90 9.64
C ASP A 303 -13.77 18.17 10.59
N ARG A 304 -13.93 16.86 10.77
CA ARG A 304 -13.08 16.03 11.64
C ARG A 304 -11.93 15.36 10.91
N LEU A 305 -12.00 15.27 9.58
CA LEU A 305 -10.94 14.69 8.76
C LEU A 305 -9.68 15.55 8.87
N LYS A 306 -8.53 14.91 9.04
CA LYS A 306 -7.22 15.59 9.10
C LYS A 306 -6.78 16.15 7.75
N LYS A 307 -7.14 15.46 6.65
CA LYS A 307 -6.86 15.89 5.27
C LYS A 307 -5.37 16.23 5.06
N PRO A 308 -4.43 15.30 5.33
CA PRO A 308 -3.00 15.55 5.12
C PRO A 308 -2.71 15.84 3.64
N MET A 309 -1.91 16.87 3.38
CA MET A 309 -1.56 17.32 2.02
C MET A 309 -0.25 16.71 1.48
N ASP A 310 0.40 15.89 2.30
CA ASP A 310 1.71 15.27 2.07
C ASP A 310 1.64 13.72 2.03
N ALA A 311 0.44 13.15 1.83
CA ALA A 311 0.19 11.71 1.72
C ALA A 311 0.30 11.19 0.27
N GLY A 312 1.09 11.88 -0.57
CA GLY A 312 1.26 11.56 -1.98
C GLY A 312 -0.06 11.59 -2.75
N PRO A 313 -0.28 10.65 -3.70
CA PRO A 313 -1.54 10.55 -4.45
C PRO A 313 -2.81 10.51 -3.60
N LEU A 314 -2.78 9.93 -2.38
CA LEU A 314 -3.98 9.82 -1.53
C LEU A 314 -4.48 11.17 -1.01
N SER A 315 -3.63 12.21 -0.95
CA SER A 315 -4.08 13.55 -0.58
C SER A 315 -5.07 14.14 -1.58
N LYS A 316 -4.96 13.77 -2.87
CA LYS A 316 -5.91 14.22 -3.91
C LYS A 316 -7.30 13.64 -3.72
N ASN A 317 -7.43 12.49 -3.06
CA ASN A 317 -8.72 11.85 -2.84
C ASN A 317 -9.65 12.68 -1.95
N TYR A 318 -9.13 13.59 -1.12
CA TYR A 318 -9.96 14.49 -0.31
C TYR A 318 -10.71 15.54 -1.14
N LEU A 319 -10.26 15.83 -2.37
CA LEU A 319 -10.96 16.78 -3.25
C LEU A 319 -12.34 16.25 -3.66
N VAL A 320 -12.50 14.92 -3.77
CA VAL A 320 -13.76 14.27 -4.17
C VAL A 320 -14.90 14.50 -3.15
N PRO A 321 -14.77 14.12 -1.86
CA PRO A 321 -15.79 14.39 -0.86
C PRO A 321 -16.10 15.89 -0.70
N GLY A 322 -15.08 16.75 -0.76
CA GLY A 322 -15.31 18.19 -0.70
C GLY A 322 -16.08 18.72 -1.91
N ALA A 323 -15.76 18.26 -3.13
CA ALA A 323 -16.48 18.64 -4.34
C ALA A 323 -17.96 18.24 -4.29
N VAL A 324 -18.27 17.05 -3.76
CA VAL A 324 -19.64 16.60 -3.56
C VAL A 324 -20.40 17.47 -2.55
N LEU A 325 -19.79 17.77 -1.40
CA LEU A 325 -20.39 18.69 -0.42
C LEU A 325 -20.61 20.08 -0.99
N LEU A 326 -19.65 20.62 -1.74
CA LEU A 326 -19.75 21.94 -2.35
C LEU A 326 -20.91 22.00 -3.34
N THR A 327 -21.02 20.98 -4.20
CA THR A 327 -22.11 20.85 -5.16
C THR A 327 -23.46 20.83 -4.44
N HIS A 328 -23.56 20.07 -3.34
CA HIS A 328 -24.78 20.02 -2.54
C HIS A 328 -25.12 21.38 -1.89
N TYR A 329 -24.16 22.06 -1.27
CA TYR A 329 -24.42 23.35 -0.63
C TYR A 329 -24.87 24.41 -1.63
N ARG A 330 -24.27 24.46 -2.82
CA ARG A 330 -24.72 25.35 -3.90
C ARG A 330 -26.13 25.02 -4.37
N ALA A 331 -26.43 23.74 -4.59
CA ALA A 331 -27.77 23.31 -5.05
C ALA A 331 -28.89 23.65 -4.05
N ASN A 332 -28.57 23.80 -2.76
CA ASN A 332 -29.53 24.13 -1.71
C ASN A 332 -29.48 25.61 -1.26
N GLY A 333 -28.70 26.47 -1.94
CA GLY A 333 -28.58 27.89 -1.57
C GLY A 333 -27.90 28.13 -0.21
N ALA A 334 -27.11 27.17 0.27
CA ALA A 334 -26.34 27.28 1.52
C ALA A 334 -25.05 28.09 1.29
N GLU A 335 -25.21 29.37 0.94
CA GLU A 335 -24.14 30.25 0.44
C GLU A 335 -22.93 30.35 1.38
N THR A 336 -23.16 30.49 2.68
CA THR A 336 -22.07 30.60 3.68
C THR A 336 -21.23 29.31 3.73
N GLN A 337 -21.88 28.16 3.74
CA GLN A 337 -21.22 26.85 3.73
C GLN A 337 -20.49 26.61 2.41
N ALA A 338 -21.13 26.95 1.29
CA ALA A 338 -20.55 26.83 -0.05
C ALA A 338 -19.28 27.68 -0.19
N ALA A 339 -19.33 28.97 0.20
CA ALA A 339 -18.19 29.87 0.11
C ALA A 339 -17.01 29.42 0.96
N ARG A 340 -17.28 28.97 2.21
CA ARG A 340 -16.23 28.44 3.10
C ARG A 340 -15.57 27.19 2.50
N LEU A 341 -16.37 26.24 2.03
CA LEU A 341 -15.86 24.98 1.49
C LEU A 341 -15.13 25.19 0.16
N GLU A 342 -15.61 26.11 -0.69
CA GLU A 342 -14.92 26.48 -1.92
C GLU A 342 -13.53 27.08 -1.63
N HIS A 343 -13.41 27.94 -0.62
CA HIS A 343 -12.13 28.49 -0.22
C HIS A 343 -11.16 27.40 0.25
N GLU A 344 -11.63 26.45 1.06
CA GLU A 344 -10.85 25.30 1.51
C GLU A 344 -10.40 24.44 0.32
N LEU A 345 -11.31 24.08 -0.59
CA LEU A 345 -10.99 23.28 -1.78
C LEU A 345 -10.00 23.99 -2.71
N ARG A 346 -10.11 25.31 -2.90
CA ARG A 346 -9.13 26.09 -3.66
C ARG A 346 -7.75 26.06 -3.01
N SER A 347 -7.69 26.10 -1.68
CA SER A 347 -6.42 25.96 -0.95
C SER A 347 -5.79 24.59 -1.15
N MET A 348 -6.58 23.52 -0.95
CA MET A 348 -6.13 22.14 -1.14
C MET A 348 -5.71 21.87 -2.58
N ALA A 349 -6.51 22.29 -3.56
CA ALA A 349 -6.22 22.06 -4.97
C ALA A 349 -4.93 22.77 -5.42
N ARG A 350 -4.63 23.96 -4.90
CA ARG A 350 -3.35 24.63 -5.14
C ARG A 350 -2.18 23.85 -4.53
N ALA A 351 -2.30 23.45 -3.28
CA ALA A 351 -1.25 22.68 -2.59
C ALA A 351 -0.96 21.33 -3.28
N LEU A 352 -1.98 20.71 -3.88
CA LEU A 352 -1.89 19.41 -4.53
C LEU A 352 -1.67 19.46 -6.05
N GLY A 353 -1.54 20.66 -6.62
CA GLY A 353 -1.39 20.85 -8.07
C GLY A 353 -2.60 20.37 -8.89
N ALA A 354 -3.81 20.42 -8.33
CA ALA A 354 -5.06 19.91 -8.90
C ALA A 354 -6.08 21.01 -9.25
N THR A 355 -5.68 22.30 -9.18
CA THR A 355 -6.58 23.43 -9.48
C THR A 355 -7.23 23.31 -10.86
N ASN A 356 -6.42 23.01 -11.89
CA ASN A 356 -6.91 22.90 -13.26
C ASN A 356 -7.91 21.75 -13.42
N ASP A 357 -7.72 20.65 -12.70
CA ASP A 357 -8.63 19.50 -12.76
C ASP A 357 -10.01 19.87 -12.20
N LEU A 358 -10.04 20.56 -11.06
CA LEU A 358 -11.28 21.02 -10.46
C LEU A 358 -12.00 22.07 -11.31
N VAL A 359 -11.26 22.99 -11.95
CA VAL A 359 -11.83 23.97 -12.87
C VAL A 359 -12.42 23.30 -14.10
N LYS A 360 -11.69 22.38 -14.75
CA LYS A 360 -12.19 21.62 -15.92
C LYS A 360 -13.43 20.78 -15.59
N SER A 361 -13.53 20.29 -14.37
CA SER A 361 -14.72 19.55 -13.89
C SER A 361 -15.91 20.44 -13.52
N GLY A 362 -15.78 21.77 -13.60
CA GLY A 362 -16.84 22.72 -13.25
C GLY A 362 -17.08 22.88 -11.74
N ILE A 363 -16.26 22.25 -10.90
CA ILE A 363 -16.37 22.34 -9.43
C ILE A 363 -15.91 23.72 -8.94
N LEU A 364 -14.79 24.22 -9.46
CA LEU A 364 -14.32 25.57 -9.20
C LEU A 364 -14.61 26.48 -10.39
N GLN A 365 -15.12 27.67 -10.11
CA GLN A 365 -15.26 28.72 -11.13
C GLN A 365 -13.89 29.38 -11.37
N HIS A 366 -13.69 29.90 -12.58
CA HIS A 366 -12.45 30.58 -12.98
C HIS A 366 -12.09 31.76 -12.08
#